data_AF-A0A7W7WMC5-F1
#
_entry.id   AF-A0A7W7WMC5-F1
#
_cell.length_a   1.000
_cell.length_b   1.000
_cell.length_c   1.000
_cell.angle_alpha   90.00
_cell.angle_beta   90.00
_cell.angle_gamma   90.00
#
_symmetry.space_group_name_H-M   'P 1'
#
loop_
_entity.id
_entity.type
_entity.pdbx_description
1 polymer ?
#
loop_
_entity_poly.entity_id
_entity_poly.type
_entity_poly.pdbx_seq_one_letter_code
_entity_poly.pdbx_strand_id
1 'polypeptide(L)' 'MPLVFLEGGPWVLLPCWLGPAGEHGFRKPSLRIPDGAFQVVRLPAYEPWTTGTFVYSDAFWKHDCVGLRDTRF' A
#
# COMPACT_ATOMS: atom_id res chain seq x y z
N MET A 1 -0.92 -16.19 -0.14
CA MET A 1 -1.37 -14.91 0.45
C MET A 1 -2.37 -14.29 -0.51
N PRO A 2 -3.53 -13.76 -0.05
CA PRO A 2 -4.63 -13.34 -0.94
C PRO A 2 -4.53 -11.87 -1.42
N LEU A 3 -3.55 -11.12 -0.94
CA LEU A 3 -3.38 -9.68 -1.19
C LEU A 3 -1.92 -9.36 -1.48
N VAL A 4 -1.68 -8.39 -2.37
CA VAL A 4 -0.36 -7.80 -2.61
C VAL A 4 -0.49 -6.29 -2.48
N PHE A 5 0.29 -5.69 -1.59
CA PHE A 5 0.30 -4.23 -1.39
C PHE A 5 1.51 -3.61 -2.06
N LEU A 6 1.35 -2.36 -2.48
CA LEU A 6 2.39 -1.56 -3.09
C LEU A 6 2.31 -0.14 -2.57
N GLU A 7 3.47 0.44 -2.29
CA GLU A 7 3.65 1.87 -2.13
C GLU A 7 4.25 2.45 -3.42
N GLY A 8 3.46 3.20 -4.19
CA GLY A 8 3.89 3.77 -5.45
C GLY A 8 2.75 4.29 -6.31
N GLY A 9 3.07 5.15 -7.27
CA GLY A 9 2.08 5.70 -8.20
C GLY A 9 1.56 4.63 -9.18
N PRO A 10 0.27 4.66 -9.56
CA PRO A 10 -0.34 3.69 -10.47
C PRO A 10 0.25 3.71 -11.89
N TRP A 11 1.05 4.73 -12.24
CA TRP A 11 1.75 4.84 -13.52
C TRP A 11 3.05 4.02 -13.60
N VAL A 12 3.59 3.57 -12.47
CA VAL A 12 4.86 2.82 -12.41
C VAL A 12 4.66 1.31 -12.65
N LEU A 13 3.44 0.80 -12.45
CA LEU A 13 3.09 -0.61 -12.62
C LEU A 13 1.76 -0.77 -13.35
N LEU A 14 1.59 -1.89 -14.08
CA LEU A 14 0.46 -2.14 -14.99
C LEU A 14 -0.90 -1.79 -14.34
N PRO A 15 -1.63 -0.78 -14.85
CA PRO A 15 -2.77 -0.18 -14.16
C PRO A 15 -3.99 -1.10 -13.97
N CYS A 16 -4.07 -2.22 -14.69
CA CYS A 16 -5.29 -3.03 -14.78
C CYS A 16 -5.64 -3.82 -13.50
N TRP A 17 -4.70 -3.93 -12.55
CA TRP A 17 -4.84 -4.80 -11.36
C TRP A 17 -4.65 -4.07 -10.04
N LEU A 18 -4.29 -2.77 -10.08
CA LEU A 18 -4.03 -1.93 -8.92
C LEU A 18 -5.23 -1.00 -8.68
N GLY A 19 -5.64 -0.88 -7.42
CA GLY A 19 -6.59 0.11 -6.98
C GLY A 19 -6.21 0.69 -5.61
N PRO A 20 -6.70 1.90 -5.27
CA PRO A 20 -6.42 2.52 -3.98
C PRO A 20 -6.90 1.60 -2.85
N ALA A 21 -5.99 1.15 -2.01
CA ALA A 21 -6.30 0.19 -0.95
C ALA A 21 -7.28 0.77 0.09
N GLY A 22 -7.30 2.10 0.24
CA GLY A 22 -8.28 2.80 1.07
C GLY A 22 -9.73 2.54 0.66
N GLU A 23 -10.01 2.41 -0.63
CA GLU A 23 -11.37 2.12 -1.16
C GLU A 23 -11.85 0.70 -0.80
N HIS A 24 -10.96 -0.15 -0.32
CA HIS A 24 -11.24 -1.52 0.10
C HIS A 24 -11.17 -1.73 1.62
N GLY A 25 -11.21 -0.64 2.40
CA GLY A 25 -11.21 -0.71 3.87
C GLY A 25 -9.83 -0.98 4.48
N PHE A 26 -8.75 -0.82 3.71
CA PHE A 26 -7.39 -0.88 4.25
C PHE A 26 -6.90 0.48 4.72
N ARG A 27 -6.19 0.48 5.84
CA ARG A 27 -5.55 1.69 6.40
C ARG A 27 -4.05 1.64 6.16
N LYS A 28 -3.53 2.71 5.55
CA LYS A 28 -2.09 2.88 5.32
C LYS A 28 -1.34 2.94 6.66
N PRO A 29 -0.14 2.34 6.76
CA PRO A 29 0.63 2.30 8.01
C PRO A 29 1.26 3.65 8.40
N SER A 30 1.30 4.63 7.49
CA SER A 30 2.02 5.88 7.66
C SER A 30 1.32 7.04 6.97
N LEU A 31 1.35 8.21 7.60
CA LEU A 31 0.88 9.47 6.99
C LEU A 31 1.80 9.96 5.87
N ARG A 32 3.04 9.46 5.80
CA ARG A 32 4.01 9.79 4.74
C ARG A 32 3.66 9.18 3.37
N ILE A 33 2.73 8.23 3.33
CA ILE A 33 2.26 7.60 2.10
C ILE A 33 1.09 8.43 1.56
N PRO A 34 1.18 9.03 0.35
CA PRO A 34 0.03 9.66 -0.29
C PRO A 34 -1.11 8.66 -0.50
N ASP A 35 -2.37 9.11 -0.43
CA ASP A 35 -3.52 8.20 -0.54
C ASP A 35 -3.53 7.42 -1.87
N GLY A 36 -3.22 8.11 -2.97
CA GLY A 36 -3.08 7.50 -4.30
C GLY A 36 -1.83 6.63 -4.47
N ALA A 37 -0.94 6.55 -3.49
CA ALA A 37 0.25 5.71 -3.54
C ALA A 37 0.09 4.39 -2.76
N PHE A 38 -0.95 4.24 -1.93
CA PHE A 38 -1.21 3.00 -1.21
C PHE A 38 -2.15 2.10 -2.02
N GLN A 39 -1.57 1.17 -2.78
CA GLN A 39 -2.27 0.35 -3.76
C GLN A 39 -2.37 -1.10 -3.28
N VAL A 40 -3.41 -1.81 -3.75
CA VAL A 40 -3.60 -3.25 -3.48
C VAL A 40 -4.05 -4.01 -4.73
N VAL A 41 -3.49 -5.22 -4.89
CA VAL A 41 -3.97 -6.25 -5.81
C VAL A 41 -4.69 -7.31 -4.97
N ARG A 42 -5.94 -7.62 -5.33
CA ARG A 42 -6.73 -8.70 -4.73
C ARG A 42 -6.57 -9.97 -5.58
N LEU A 43 -6.04 -11.03 -4.99
CA LEU A 43 -5.86 -12.33 -5.67
C LEU A 43 -7.12 -13.19 -5.52
N PRO A 44 -7.28 -14.29 -6.28
CA PRO A 44 -8.53 -15.07 -6.31
C PRO A 44 -9.03 -15.60 -4.95
N ALA A 45 -8.15 -15.77 -3.97
CA ALA A 45 -8.50 -16.20 -2.62
C ALA A 45 -8.85 -15.02 -1.67
N TYR A 46 -9.03 -13.81 -2.19
CA TYR A 46 -9.42 -12.64 -1.41
C TYR A 46 -10.89 -12.70 -1.01
N GLU A 47 -11.14 -12.52 0.28
CA GLU A 47 -12.48 -12.41 0.85
C GLU A 47 -12.77 -10.96 1.29
N PRO A 48 -13.95 -10.38 0.94
CA PRO A 48 -14.26 -8.97 1.21
C PRO A 48 -14.22 -8.51 2.66
N TRP A 49 -14.35 -9.44 3.62
CA TRP A 49 -14.24 -9.14 5.05
C TRP A 49 -12.80 -8.93 5.52
N THR A 50 -11.81 -9.29 4.70
CA THR A 50 -10.37 -9.14 5.00
C THR A 50 -9.96 -7.68 4.83
N THR A 51 -10.23 -6.87 5.85
CA THR A 51 -9.96 -5.42 5.89
C THR A 51 -9.10 -5.09 7.11
N GLY A 52 -8.66 -3.83 7.26
CA GLY A 52 -7.96 -3.37 8.45
C GLY A 52 -6.64 -2.66 8.18
N THR A 53 -5.71 -2.73 9.14
CA THR A 53 -4.44 -1.98 9.05
C THR A 53 -3.36 -2.84 8.43
N PHE A 54 -2.73 -2.31 7.38
CA PHE A 54 -1.53 -2.92 6.84
C PHE A 54 -0.34 -2.58 7.74
N VAL A 55 0.51 -3.56 8.02
CA VAL A 55 1.67 -3.40 8.90
C VAL A 55 2.90 -3.93 8.17
N TYR A 56 3.87 -3.06 7.92
CA TYR A 56 5.18 -3.47 7.43
C TYR A 56 5.96 -4.20 8.52
N SER A 57 6.88 -5.07 8.11
CA SER A 57 7.89 -5.60 9.03
C SER A 57 8.76 -4.47 9.58
N ASP A 58 9.30 -4.68 10.78
CA ASP A 58 10.16 -3.74 11.49
C ASP A 58 11.37 -3.25 10.66
N ALA A 59 11.88 -4.09 9.76
CA ALA A 59 12.98 -3.75 8.86
C ALA A 59 12.69 -2.51 7.99
N PHE A 60 11.45 -2.34 7.51
CA PHE A 60 11.08 -1.17 6.71
C PHE A 60 11.17 0.12 7.53
N TRP A 61 10.82 0.07 8.81
CA TRP A 61 10.91 1.24 9.69
C TRP A 61 12.36 1.55 10.06
N LYS A 62 13.16 0.52 10.38
CA LYS A 62 14.58 0.66 10.72
C LYS A 62 15.41 1.27 9.60
N HIS A 63 15.08 0.98 8.35
CA HIS A 63 15.77 1.52 7.18
C HIS A 63 15.06 2.74 6.58
N ASP A 64 14.07 3.30 7.28
CA ASP A 64 13.27 4.45 6.84
C ASP A 64 12.68 4.26 5.43
N CYS A 65 12.16 3.07 5.12
CA CYS A 65 11.64 2.68 3.80
C CYS A 65 10.13 2.90 3.61
N VAL A 66 9.43 3.57 4.53
CA VAL A 66 7.96 3.68 4.52
C VAL A 66 7.52 5.11 4.23
N GLY A 67 6.80 5.33 3.13
CA GLY A 67 6.32 6.66 2.75
C GLY A 67 7.41 7.55 2.14
N LEU A 68 6.97 8.68 1.63
CA LEU A 68 7.87 9.71 1.10
C LEU A 68 8.81 10.19 2.21
N ARG A 69 10.05 10.47 1.80
CA ARG A 69 11.05 11.12 2.64
C ARG A 69 11.09 12.59 2.28
N ASP A 70 11.41 13.42 3.26
CA ASP A 70 11.55 14.86 3.06
C ASP A 70 12.74 15.12 2.12
N THR A 71 12.46 15.29 0.83
CA THR A 71 13.45 15.77 -0.12
C THR A 71 13.43 17.28 -0.03
N ARG A 72 14.42 17.86 0.68
CA ARG A 72 14.83 19.23 0.37
C ARG A 72 15.17 19.23 -1.13
N PHE A 73 14.32 19.86 -1.93
CA PHE A 73 14.64 20.22 -3.31
C PHE A 73 15.59 21.42 -3.30
#